data_AF-A0A522TIY5-F1
#
_entry.id   AF-A0A522TIY5-F1
#
_cell.length_a   1.000
_cell.length_b   1.000
_cell.length_c   1.000
_cell.angle_alpha   90.00
_cell.angle_beta   90.00
_cell.angle_gamma   90.00
#
_symmetry.space_group_name_H-M   'P 1'
#
loop_
_entity.id
_entity.type
_entity.pdbx_description
1 polymer ?
#
loop_
_entity_poly.entity_id
_entity_poly.type
_entity_poly.pdbx_seq_one_letter_code
_entity_poly.pdbx_strand_id
1 'polypeptide(L)'
;MRVSTSWMQQQSIGNMMNRQGDLSDLNTQLSTGKRINQPSDDPVGAARALDTSHLIADAAQYQRNITSANARLGLEDQTLSNTSNVLGRVRTLLLQAANGSQTDQTRGDIAAEMAQLRQQLLGQANSTDGQGGYIFAGNRTGTQPFASQGSVSYLGDDGQRMVAAGPGLQVATGDPGSAVFKDIPTGNGTFAVSASATNTGNAVAGASSVTDPSASPSAWDGGSYSIVFTAADAYQVRDGGGAVLDSGSYDPGKGGSITFRGAQVAFDGAPNASDTFALGASAKQDVFTTLDNIITTLRTPNGGGAQMQNDINTQFANLDQAIDTITRTRGKVGARMNALDQQGGLNDDLTLQYKTALSNVQDVNYYDAISQLGAQTTALQAAQQTFTKIQGSKLFDYLR
;
A
#
# COMPACT_ATOMS: atom_id res chain seq x y z
N MET A 1 -88.02 1.39 10.67
CA MET A 1 -87.11 0.23 10.88
C MET A 1 -86.40 -0.30 9.62
N ARG A 2 -86.77 0.07 8.38
CA ARG A 2 -86.05 -0.36 7.16
C ARG A 2 -84.66 0.27 6.96
N VAL A 3 -84.47 1.51 7.42
CA VAL A 3 -83.19 2.22 7.32
C VAL A 3 -82.17 1.66 8.33
N SER A 4 -82.60 1.32 9.55
CA SER A 4 -81.73 0.75 10.59
C SER A 4 -81.28 -0.69 10.29
N THR A 5 -82.11 -1.50 9.63
CA THR A 5 -81.72 -2.86 9.21
C THR A 5 -80.75 -2.88 8.03
N SER A 6 -80.92 -1.97 7.06
CA SER A 6 -79.97 -1.80 5.95
C SER A 6 -78.61 -1.31 6.44
N TRP A 7 -78.60 -0.36 7.38
CA TRP A 7 -77.37 0.14 7.99
C TRP A 7 -76.60 -0.95 8.78
N MET A 8 -77.30 -1.76 9.58
CA MET A 8 -76.68 -2.90 10.27
C MET A 8 -76.09 -3.95 9.32
N GLN A 9 -76.75 -4.22 8.18
CA GLN A 9 -76.22 -5.12 7.17
C GLN A 9 -74.99 -4.54 6.48
N GLN A 10 -75.02 -3.26 6.07
CA GLN A 10 -73.87 -2.57 5.49
C GLN A 10 -72.69 -2.54 6.45
N GLN A 11 -72.93 -2.30 7.74
CA GLN A 11 -71.87 -2.31 8.74
C GLN A 11 -71.27 -3.70 8.95
N SER A 12 -72.09 -4.76 8.94
CA SER A 12 -71.58 -6.13 9.02
C SER A 12 -70.78 -6.54 7.79
N ILE A 13 -71.21 -6.13 6.59
CA ILE A 13 -70.47 -6.37 5.33
C ILE A 13 -69.17 -5.57 5.32
N GLY A 14 -69.20 -4.30 5.74
CA GLY A 14 -68.00 -3.47 5.91
C GLY A 14 -67.00 -4.10 6.87
N ASN A 15 -67.45 -4.61 8.02
CA ASN A 15 -66.59 -5.32 8.98
C ASN A 15 -65.99 -6.61 8.39
N MET A 16 -66.75 -7.36 7.57
CA MET A 16 -66.23 -8.55 6.89
C MET A 16 -65.21 -8.19 5.81
N MET A 17 -65.47 -7.14 5.01
CA MET A 17 -64.53 -6.66 3.99
C MET A 17 -63.22 -6.14 4.61
N ASN A 18 -63.30 -5.44 5.74
CA ASN A 18 -62.12 -5.00 6.49
C ASN A 18 -61.29 -6.21 6.96
N ARG A 19 -61.93 -7.22 7.58
CA ARG A 19 -61.25 -8.45 8.02
C ARG A 19 -60.65 -9.25 6.86
N GLN A 20 -61.31 -9.25 5.69
CA GLN A 20 -60.78 -9.90 4.50
C GLN A 20 -59.54 -9.16 3.98
N GLY A 21 -59.51 -7.83 4.09
CA GLY A 21 -58.34 -6.99 3.83
C GLY A 21 -57.19 -7.32 4.78
N ASP A 22 -57.45 -7.29 6.10
CA ASP A 22 -56.43 -7.59 7.11
C ASP A 22 -55.81 -8.99 6.91
N LEU A 23 -56.61 -9.99 6.56
CA LEU A 23 -56.13 -11.35 6.23
C LEU A 23 -55.30 -11.39 4.94
N SER A 24 -55.65 -10.58 3.95
CA SER A 24 -54.86 -10.44 2.71
C SER A 24 -53.49 -9.85 3.00
N ASP A 25 -53.43 -8.84 3.88
CA ASP A 25 -52.19 -8.20 4.27
C ASP A 25 -51.30 -9.15 5.09
N LEU A 26 -51.87 -9.85 6.08
CA LEU A 26 -51.18 -10.89 6.85
C LEU A 26 -50.64 -12.02 5.96
N ASN A 27 -51.42 -12.49 4.99
CA ASN A 27 -50.95 -13.47 4.01
C ASN A 27 -49.80 -12.92 3.15
N THR A 28 -49.87 -11.64 2.75
CA THR A 28 -48.79 -10.99 2.00
C THR A 28 -47.52 -10.88 2.84
N GLN A 29 -47.63 -10.47 4.11
CA GLN A 29 -46.51 -10.39 5.04
C GLN A 29 -45.87 -11.76 5.31
N LEU A 30 -46.69 -12.80 5.49
CA LEU A 30 -46.20 -14.18 5.67
C LEU A 30 -45.56 -14.75 4.41
N SER A 31 -46.07 -14.40 3.22
CA SER A 31 -45.52 -14.87 1.95
C SER A 31 -44.22 -14.16 1.57
N THR A 32 -44.08 -12.88 1.89
CA THR A 32 -42.89 -12.06 1.57
C THR A 32 -41.84 -12.10 2.66
N GLY A 33 -42.23 -12.49 3.89
CA GLY A 33 -41.40 -12.40 5.08
C GLY A 33 -41.18 -10.97 5.59
N LYS A 34 -41.84 -9.98 5.00
CA LYS A 34 -41.69 -8.57 5.34
C LYS A 34 -42.95 -8.03 5.98
N ARG A 35 -42.78 -7.33 7.10
CA ARG A 35 -43.83 -6.52 7.75
C ARG A 35 -44.19 -5.30 6.89
N ILE A 36 -43.19 -4.66 6.28
CA ILE A 36 -43.38 -3.49 5.41
C ILE A 36 -43.26 -3.92 3.95
N ASN A 37 -44.37 -3.98 3.23
CA ASN A 37 -44.39 -4.34 1.80
C ASN A 37 -44.55 -3.12 0.90
N GLN A 38 -45.33 -2.14 1.36
CA GLN A 38 -45.51 -0.86 0.68
C GLN A 38 -45.13 0.28 1.63
N PRO A 39 -44.60 1.41 1.12
CA PRO A 39 -44.32 2.58 1.94
C PRO A 39 -45.54 3.14 2.68
N SER A 40 -46.75 2.84 2.21
CA SER A 40 -48.02 3.18 2.87
C SER A 40 -48.26 2.42 4.17
N ASP A 41 -47.67 1.24 4.34
CA ASP A 41 -47.89 0.39 5.52
C ASP A 41 -47.26 0.99 6.78
N ASP A 42 -46.07 1.58 6.62
CA ASP A 42 -45.30 2.27 7.67
C ASP A 42 -44.30 3.23 7.01
N PRO A 43 -44.68 4.49 6.74
CA PRO A 43 -43.81 5.43 6.01
C PRO A 43 -42.52 5.77 6.77
N VAL A 44 -42.55 5.76 8.11
CA VAL A 44 -41.37 6.02 8.95
C VAL A 44 -40.44 4.81 8.95
N GLY A 45 -41.00 3.60 9.09
CA GLY A 45 -40.25 2.35 8.99
C GLY A 45 -39.64 2.16 7.60
N ALA A 46 -40.38 2.50 6.54
CA ALA A 46 -39.90 2.43 5.16
C ALA A 46 -38.71 3.38 4.91
N ALA A 47 -38.78 4.63 5.42
CA ALA A 47 -37.66 5.57 5.32
C ALA A 47 -36.41 5.06 6.06
N ARG A 48 -36.56 4.56 7.30
CA ARG A 48 -35.44 3.98 8.06
C ARG A 48 -34.84 2.74 7.38
N ALA A 49 -35.68 1.88 6.82
CA ALA A 49 -35.24 0.70 6.08
C ALA A 49 -34.44 1.08 4.83
N LEU A 50 -34.87 2.13 4.11
CA LEU A 50 -34.15 2.68 2.96
C LEU A 50 -32.78 3.24 3.36
N ASP A 51 -32.72 4.09 4.38
CA ASP A 51 -31.46 4.66 4.89
C ASP A 51 -30.48 3.56 5.31
N THR A 52 -30.97 2.56 6.05
CA THR A 52 -30.15 1.42 6.49
C THR A 52 -29.67 0.57 5.30
N SER A 53 -30.51 0.41 4.28
CA SER A 53 -30.13 -0.30 3.05
C SER A 53 -29.03 0.44 2.28
N HIS A 54 -29.06 1.78 2.25
CA HIS A 54 -27.97 2.59 1.71
C HIS A 54 -26.67 2.38 2.48
N LEU A 55 -26.71 2.39 3.82
CA LEU A 55 -25.52 2.13 4.64
C LEU A 55 -24.93 0.74 4.41
N ILE A 56 -25.76 -0.30 4.20
CA ILE A 56 -25.31 -1.64 3.83
C ILE A 56 -24.64 -1.63 2.45
N ALA A 57 -25.21 -0.92 1.48
CA ALA A 57 -24.66 -0.84 0.13
C ALA A 57 -23.29 -0.13 0.11
N ASP A 58 -23.14 0.94 0.89
CA ASP A 58 -21.89 1.67 1.04
C ASP A 58 -20.81 0.80 1.70
N ALA A 59 -21.14 0.12 2.81
CA ALA A 59 -20.23 -0.82 3.46
C ALA A 59 -19.79 -1.95 2.52
N ALA A 60 -20.71 -2.51 1.73
CA ALA A 60 -20.40 -3.52 0.72
C ALA A 60 -19.49 -2.97 -0.40
N GLN A 61 -19.65 -1.70 -0.80
CA GLN A 61 -18.74 -1.06 -1.75
C GLN A 61 -17.34 -0.89 -1.15
N TYR A 62 -17.23 -0.46 0.10
CA TYR A 62 -15.94 -0.38 0.79
C TYR A 62 -15.27 -1.76 0.90
N GLN A 63 -16.02 -2.83 1.15
CA GLN A 63 -15.46 -4.18 1.19
C GLN A 63 -14.90 -4.65 -0.16
N ARG A 64 -15.61 -4.34 -1.27
CA ARG A 64 -15.09 -4.60 -2.62
C ARG A 64 -13.82 -3.81 -2.91
N ASN A 65 -13.79 -2.55 -2.50
CA ASN A 65 -12.63 -1.68 -2.62
C ASN A 65 -11.42 -2.23 -1.85
N ILE A 66 -11.61 -2.65 -0.60
CA ILE A 66 -10.59 -3.27 0.25
C ILE A 66 -10.03 -4.53 -0.41
N THR A 67 -10.91 -5.42 -0.89
CA THR A 67 -10.49 -6.67 -1.54
C THR A 67 -9.64 -6.39 -2.79
N SER A 68 -10.06 -5.43 -3.61
CA SER A 68 -9.29 -5.02 -4.80
C SER A 68 -7.95 -4.38 -4.42
N ALA A 69 -7.91 -3.55 -3.38
CA ALA A 69 -6.69 -2.94 -2.87
C ALA A 69 -5.70 -3.98 -2.37
N ASN A 70 -6.15 -4.92 -1.53
CA ASN A 70 -5.32 -6.00 -1.01
C ASN A 70 -4.77 -6.90 -2.12
N ALA A 71 -5.57 -7.21 -3.15
CA ALA A 71 -5.08 -7.96 -4.31
C ALA A 71 -3.95 -7.23 -5.05
N ARG A 72 -4.10 -5.90 -5.24
CA ARG A 72 -3.09 -5.08 -5.92
C ARG A 72 -1.83 -4.90 -5.07
N LEU A 73 -1.98 -4.60 -3.79
CA LEU A 73 -0.87 -4.45 -2.84
C LEU A 73 -0.12 -5.78 -2.62
N GLY A 74 -0.84 -6.91 -2.62
CA GLY A 74 -0.23 -8.24 -2.54
C GLY A 74 0.61 -8.57 -3.77
N LEU A 75 0.14 -8.19 -4.97
CA LEU A 75 0.94 -8.31 -6.20
C LEU A 75 2.20 -7.44 -6.14
N GLU A 76 2.07 -6.20 -5.66
CA GLU A 76 3.21 -5.32 -5.45
C GLU A 76 4.21 -5.90 -4.45
N ASP A 77 3.79 -6.38 -3.27
CA ASP A 77 4.69 -6.99 -2.29
C ASP A 77 5.43 -8.22 -2.87
N GLN A 78 4.73 -9.05 -3.63
CA GLN A 78 5.35 -10.20 -4.29
C GLN A 78 6.43 -9.77 -5.30
N THR A 79 6.16 -8.75 -6.12
CA THR A 79 7.15 -8.22 -7.07
C THR A 79 8.32 -7.54 -6.37
N LEU A 80 8.08 -6.83 -5.27
CA LEU A 80 9.14 -6.24 -4.44
C LEU A 80 9.97 -7.33 -3.75
N SER A 81 9.36 -8.42 -3.30
CA SER A 81 10.07 -9.60 -2.76
C SER A 81 11.01 -10.22 -3.79
N ASN A 82 10.52 -10.42 -5.02
CA ASN A 82 11.35 -10.89 -6.14
C ASN A 82 12.50 -9.93 -6.43
N THR A 83 12.23 -8.63 -6.40
CA THR A 83 13.24 -7.57 -6.55
C THR A 83 14.31 -7.64 -5.46
N SER A 84 13.92 -7.80 -4.19
CA SER A 84 14.85 -7.96 -3.07
C SER A 84 15.76 -9.18 -3.27
N ASN A 85 15.23 -10.30 -3.78
CA ASN A 85 16.03 -11.49 -4.08
C ASN A 85 17.07 -11.23 -5.19
N VAL A 86 16.69 -10.52 -6.25
CA VAL A 86 17.61 -10.11 -7.33
C VAL A 86 18.73 -9.22 -6.77
N LEU A 87 18.38 -8.18 -6.01
CA LEU A 87 19.39 -7.28 -5.40
C LEU A 87 20.27 -8.00 -4.38
N GLY A 88 19.73 -8.95 -3.62
CA GLY A 88 20.50 -9.82 -2.72
C GLY A 88 21.52 -10.69 -3.44
N ARG A 89 21.16 -11.22 -4.63
CA ARG A 89 22.12 -11.93 -5.50
C ARG A 89 23.19 -10.99 -6.03
N VAL A 90 22.83 -9.80 -6.50
CA VAL A 90 23.81 -8.77 -6.91
C VAL A 90 24.77 -8.45 -5.77
N ARG A 91 24.27 -8.27 -4.55
CA ARG A 91 25.11 -8.00 -3.37
C ARG A 91 26.12 -9.12 -3.09
N THR A 92 25.68 -10.36 -3.24
CA THR A 92 26.54 -11.55 -3.07
C THR A 92 27.64 -11.58 -4.13
N LEU A 93 27.28 -11.33 -5.39
CA LEU A 93 28.24 -11.26 -6.50
C LEU A 93 29.21 -10.08 -6.36
N LEU A 94 28.74 -8.93 -5.86
CA LEU A 94 29.60 -7.77 -5.59
C LEU A 94 30.60 -8.07 -4.48
N LEU A 95 30.20 -8.82 -3.45
CA LEU A 95 31.10 -9.31 -2.40
C LEU A 95 32.14 -10.28 -2.93
N GLN A 96 31.75 -11.16 -3.83
CA GLN A 96 32.68 -12.04 -4.52
C GLN A 96 33.68 -11.24 -5.36
N ALA A 97 33.22 -10.22 -6.09
CA ALA A 97 34.04 -9.37 -6.93
C ALA A 97 35.02 -8.47 -6.14
N ALA A 98 34.65 -8.11 -4.91
CA ALA A 98 35.46 -7.35 -3.96
C ALA A 98 36.65 -8.14 -3.39
N ASN A 99 36.68 -9.46 -3.58
CA ASN A 99 37.77 -10.26 -3.05
C ASN A 99 39.08 -9.98 -3.81
N GLY A 100 40.16 -9.68 -3.07
CA GLY A 100 41.47 -9.32 -3.65
C GLY A 100 42.13 -10.40 -4.51
N SER A 101 41.66 -11.65 -4.45
CA SER A 101 42.13 -12.74 -5.32
C SER A 101 41.47 -12.75 -6.71
N GLN A 102 40.44 -11.94 -6.95
CA GLN A 102 39.77 -11.85 -8.24
C GLN A 102 40.66 -11.15 -9.28
N THR A 103 40.63 -11.67 -10.50
CA THR A 103 41.29 -11.05 -11.66
C THR A 103 40.29 -10.19 -12.44
N ASP A 104 40.79 -9.38 -13.36
CA ASP A 104 39.92 -8.58 -14.23
C ASP A 104 39.04 -9.48 -15.12
N GLN A 105 39.54 -10.66 -15.50
CA GLN A 105 38.75 -11.65 -16.23
C GLN A 105 37.59 -12.20 -15.37
N THR A 106 37.87 -12.64 -14.13
CA THR A 106 36.82 -13.22 -13.28
C THR A 106 35.81 -12.16 -12.82
N ARG A 107 36.23 -10.89 -12.63
CA ARG A 107 35.30 -9.76 -12.43
C ARG A 107 34.43 -9.50 -13.66
N GLY A 108 34.99 -9.64 -14.87
CA GLY A 108 34.24 -9.58 -16.12
C GLY A 108 33.14 -10.64 -16.21
N ASP A 109 33.43 -11.87 -15.79
CA ASP A 109 32.45 -12.97 -15.74
C ASP A 109 31.32 -12.68 -14.74
N ILE A 110 31.66 -12.19 -13.55
CA ILE A 110 30.68 -11.75 -12.54
C ILE A 110 29.79 -10.63 -13.10
N ALA A 111 30.38 -9.66 -13.81
CA ALA A 111 29.65 -8.57 -14.44
C ALA A 111 28.67 -9.07 -15.53
N ALA A 112 29.00 -10.16 -16.23
CA ALA A 112 28.09 -10.78 -17.19
C ALA A 112 26.86 -11.40 -16.51
N GLU A 113 27.03 -12.03 -15.34
CA GLU A 113 25.91 -12.52 -14.53
C GLU A 113 25.05 -11.37 -14.00
N MET A 114 25.67 -10.29 -13.50
CA MET A 114 24.94 -9.10 -13.04
C MET A 114 24.14 -8.43 -14.17
N ALA A 115 24.62 -8.46 -15.42
CA ALA A 115 23.86 -7.96 -16.55
C ALA A 115 22.56 -8.75 -16.80
N GLN A 116 22.56 -10.07 -16.55
CA GLN A 116 21.32 -10.87 -16.60
C GLN A 116 20.37 -10.52 -15.45
N LEU A 117 20.90 -10.34 -14.24
CA LEU A 117 20.11 -9.91 -13.08
C LEU A 117 19.49 -8.52 -13.28
N ARG A 118 20.21 -7.60 -13.92
CA ARG A 118 19.68 -6.30 -14.34
C ARG A 118 18.49 -6.46 -15.29
N GLN A 119 18.59 -7.35 -16.28
CA GLN A 119 17.49 -7.61 -17.21
C GLN A 119 16.27 -8.22 -16.49
N GLN A 120 16.50 -9.13 -15.55
CA GLN A 120 15.45 -9.69 -14.70
C GLN A 120 14.77 -8.60 -13.85
N LEU A 121 15.55 -7.70 -13.25
CA LEU A 121 15.05 -6.56 -12.48
C LEU A 121 14.19 -5.64 -13.34
N LEU A 122 14.60 -5.36 -14.58
CA LEU A 122 13.83 -4.56 -15.53
C LEU A 122 12.48 -5.23 -15.86
N GLY A 123 12.45 -6.56 -15.94
CA GLY A 123 11.22 -7.33 -16.03
C GLY A 123 10.32 -7.15 -14.81
N GLN A 124 10.88 -7.22 -13.58
CA GLN A 124 10.11 -6.99 -12.35
C GLN A 124 9.55 -5.56 -12.28
N ALA A 125 10.35 -4.55 -12.63
CA ALA A 125 9.93 -3.15 -12.63
C ALA A 125 8.83 -2.84 -13.67
N ASN A 126 8.72 -3.66 -14.72
CA ASN A 126 7.66 -3.61 -15.73
C ASN A 126 6.57 -4.68 -15.51
N SER A 127 6.38 -5.16 -14.29
CA SER A 127 5.31 -6.12 -13.99
C SER A 127 3.93 -5.54 -14.26
N THR A 128 3.03 -6.38 -14.77
CA THR A 128 1.63 -6.04 -15.04
C THR A 128 0.70 -6.73 -14.06
N ASP A 129 -0.48 -6.16 -13.85
CA ASP A 129 -1.61 -6.85 -13.25
C ASP A 129 -2.24 -7.86 -14.24
N GLY A 130 -3.20 -8.65 -13.76
CA GLY A 130 -3.91 -9.64 -14.58
C GLY A 130 -4.76 -9.04 -15.72
N GLN A 131 -4.85 -7.71 -15.81
CA GLN A 131 -5.58 -6.97 -16.85
C GLN A 131 -4.62 -6.26 -17.83
N GLY A 132 -3.30 -6.45 -17.67
CA GLY A 132 -2.26 -5.84 -18.52
C GLY A 132 -1.84 -4.43 -18.09
N GLY A 133 -2.34 -3.92 -16.97
CA GLY A 133 -1.94 -2.62 -16.42
C GLY A 133 -0.62 -2.72 -15.65
N TYR A 134 0.33 -1.83 -15.92
CA TYR A 134 1.60 -1.80 -15.20
C TYR A 134 1.43 -1.34 -13.74
N ILE A 135 2.00 -2.11 -12.80
CA ILE A 135 1.77 -1.86 -11.37
C ILE A 135 2.54 -0.64 -10.84
N PHE A 136 3.71 -0.35 -11.42
CA PHE A 136 4.62 0.74 -11.04
C PHE A 136 4.54 1.99 -11.95
N ALA A 137 3.55 2.07 -12.83
CA ALA A 137 3.40 3.21 -13.76
C ALA A 137 2.67 4.43 -13.17
N GLY A 138 2.35 4.41 -11.87
CA GLY A 138 1.55 5.45 -11.22
C GLY A 138 0.09 5.38 -11.68
N ASN A 139 -0.44 6.49 -12.20
CA ASN A 139 -1.76 6.54 -12.82
C ASN A 139 -1.75 6.13 -14.30
N ARG A 140 -0.61 6.18 -14.99
CA ARG A 140 -0.44 5.80 -16.41
C ARG A 140 -0.30 4.29 -16.64
N THR A 141 -1.27 3.50 -16.18
CA THR A 141 -1.21 2.03 -16.21
C THR A 141 -1.02 1.39 -17.58
N GLY A 142 -1.43 2.07 -18.66
CA GLY A 142 -1.27 1.56 -20.03
C GLY A 142 0.09 1.82 -20.67
N THR A 143 0.98 2.57 -20.01
CA THR A 143 2.32 2.90 -20.52
C THR A 143 3.36 2.09 -19.78
N GLN A 144 4.29 1.48 -20.51
CA GLN A 144 5.43 0.77 -19.90
C GLN A 144 6.26 1.75 -19.04
N PRO A 145 6.43 1.50 -17.73
CA PRO A 145 7.05 2.47 -16.83
C PRO A 145 8.55 2.60 -17.05
N PHE A 146 9.27 1.52 -17.37
CA PHE A 146 10.73 1.56 -17.55
C PHE A 146 11.11 1.13 -18.96
N ALA A 147 11.65 2.08 -19.73
CA ALA A 147 12.14 1.85 -21.09
C ALA A 147 13.68 1.86 -21.11
N SER A 148 14.27 0.90 -21.81
CA SER A 148 15.72 0.76 -21.96
C SER A 148 16.16 1.20 -23.37
N GLN A 149 16.57 2.47 -23.52
CA GLN A 149 17.16 3.01 -24.74
C GLN A 149 18.59 3.50 -24.44
N GLY A 150 19.48 2.57 -24.09
CA GLY A 150 20.79 2.85 -23.51
C GLY A 150 20.72 2.91 -21.98
N SER A 151 20.35 4.05 -21.42
CA SER A 151 20.00 4.18 -20.00
C SER A 151 18.51 3.86 -19.78
N VAL A 152 18.16 3.40 -18.58
CA VAL A 152 16.77 3.13 -18.22
C VAL A 152 16.10 4.45 -17.85
N SER A 153 14.99 4.75 -18.52
CA SER A 153 14.19 5.95 -18.26
C SER A 153 12.82 5.57 -17.68
N TYR A 154 12.36 6.36 -16.72
CA TYR A 154 11.02 6.21 -16.16
C TYR A 154 10.01 7.06 -16.96
N LEU A 155 8.99 6.40 -17.51
CA LEU A 155 7.94 7.00 -18.33
C LEU A 155 6.56 7.04 -17.64
N GLY A 156 6.48 6.50 -16.42
CA GLY A 156 5.29 6.59 -15.56
C GLY A 156 5.10 7.98 -14.94
N ASP A 157 4.14 8.07 -14.01
CA ASP A 157 3.93 9.26 -13.18
C ASP A 157 4.08 8.95 -11.69
N ASP A 158 4.26 9.99 -10.88
CA ASP A 158 4.48 9.87 -9.43
C ASP A 158 3.17 9.73 -8.63
N GLY A 159 2.03 9.59 -9.31
CA GLY A 159 0.73 9.55 -8.66
C GLY A 159 0.42 8.18 -8.06
N GLN A 160 -0.27 8.21 -6.93
CA GLN A 160 -0.78 7.03 -6.25
C GLN A 160 -2.30 6.93 -6.42
N ARG A 161 -2.77 5.75 -6.80
CA ARG A 161 -4.21 5.48 -6.90
C ARG A 161 -4.78 5.23 -5.51
N MET A 162 -5.70 6.08 -5.08
CA MET A 162 -6.38 5.98 -3.79
C MET A 162 -7.69 5.22 -3.95
N VAL A 163 -8.07 4.45 -2.93
CA VAL A 163 -9.40 3.83 -2.84
C VAL A 163 -10.01 4.10 -1.48
N ALA A 164 -11.33 4.34 -1.45
CA ALA A 164 -12.07 4.49 -0.22
C ALA A 164 -12.30 3.13 0.44
N ALA A 165 -11.80 2.95 1.66
CA ALA A 165 -11.93 1.72 2.45
C ALA A 165 -12.97 1.85 3.58
N GLY A 166 -13.44 3.06 3.83
CA GLY A 166 -14.47 3.36 4.84
C GLY A 166 -14.85 4.84 4.81
N PRO A 167 -15.78 5.27 5.68
CA PRO A 167 -16.17 6.67 5.79
C PRO A 167 -14.96 7.56 6.14
N GLY A 168 -14.54 8.41 5.20
CA GLY A 168 -13.40 9.32 5.38
C GLY A 168 -12.01 8.68 5.31
N LEU A 169 -11.91 7.35 5.12
CA LEU A 169 -10.64 6.64 5.01
C LEU A 169 -10.33 6.30 3.55
N GLN A 170 -9.19 6.79 3.06
CA GLN A 170 -8.64 6.43 1.76
C GLN A 170 -7.25 5.83 1.92
N VAL A 171 -6.98 4.76 1.16
CA VAL A 171 -5.71 4.04 1.17
C VAL A 171 -5.13 4.00 -0.23
N ALA A 172 -3.82 4.22 -0.34
CA ALA A 172 -3.09 4.06 -1.59
C ALA A 172 -3.01 2.57 -1.97
N THR A 173 -3.34 2.26 -3.22
CA THR A 173 -3.37 0.89 -3.77
C THR A 173 -2.07 0.49 -4.45
N GLY A 174 -1.02 1.32 -4.33
CA GLY A 174 0.37 0.96 -4.64
C GLY A 174 1.30 2.15 -4.77
N ASP A 175 2.61 1.89 -4.94
CA ASP A 175 3.65 2.92 -5.04
C ASP A 175 4.15 3.12 -6.49
N PRO A 176 4.47 4.37 -6.90
CA PRO A 176 4.98 4.63 -8.25
C PRO A 176 6.42 4.15 -8.38
N GLY A 177 6.79 3.70 -9.58
CA GLY A 177 8.14 3.21 -9.88
C GLY A 177 9.23 4.25 -9.64
N SER A 178 8.90 5.55 -9.69
CA SER A 178 9.81 6.61 -9.30
C SER A 178 10.26 6.50 -7.84
N ALA A 179 9.31 6.30 -6.91
CA ALA A 179 9.61 6.14 -5.49
C ALA A 179 10.31 4.82 -5.18
N VAL A 180 10.03 3.76 -5.96
CA VAL A 180 10.56 2.41 -5.70
C VAL A 180 11.94 2.18 -6.31
N PHE A 181 12.16 2.64 -7.55
CA PHE A 181 13.33 2.27 -8.35
C PHE A 181 14.16 3.46 -8.84
N LYS A 182 13.64 4.69 -8.84
CA LYS A 182 14.31 5.86 -9.45
C LYS A 182 14.93 6.81 -8.43
N ASP A 183 14.24 7.08 -7.34
CA ASP A 183 14.62 8.12 -6.38
C ASP A 183 15.36 7.53 -5.18
N ILE A 184 16.39 6.71 -5.45
CA ILE A 184 17.19 6.06 -4.40
C ILE A 184 18.36 6.98 -4.03
N PRO A 185 18.57 7.29 -2.73
CA PRO A 185 19.68 8.12 -2.32
C PRO A 185 21.02 7.37 -2.48
N THR A 186 22.07 8.08 -2.88
CA THR A 186 23.43 7.51 -3.00
C THR A 186 24.17 7.49 -1.66
N GLY A 187 25.27 6.75 -1.60
CA GLY A 187 26.14 6.71 -0.41
C GLY A 187 25.46 6.09 0.79
N ASN A 188 25.55 6.74 1.95
CA ASN A 188 24.90 6.28 3.19
C ASN A 188 23.48 6.82 3.39
N GLY A 189 22.90 7.48 2.37
CA GLY A 189 21.59 8.11 2.43
C GLY A 189 21.61 9.59 2.86
N THR A 190 22.72 10.08 3.41
CA THR A 190 22.91 11.49 3.76
C THR A 190 24.05 12.15 2.98
N PHE A 191 25.16 11.45 2.83
CA PHE A 191 26.27 11.83 1.96
C PHE A 191 26.86 10.62 1.24
N ALA A 192 27.54 10.90 0.14
CA ALA A 192 28.31 9.93 -0.62
C ALA A 192 29.80 10.27 -0.52
N VAL A 193 30.61 9.21 -0.47
CA VAL A 193 32.07 9.29 -0.53
C VAL A 193 32.52 8.70 -1.84
N SER A 194 33.44 9.37 -2.54
CA SER A 194 34.09 8.82 -3.72
C SER A 194 35.59 9.12 -3.70
N ALA A 195 36.39 8.14 -4.14
CA ALA A 195 37.84 8.32 -4.29
C ALA A 195 38.16 8.95 -5.66
N SER A 196 39.16 9.82 -5.72
CA SER A 196 39.64 10.34 -7.00
C SER A 196 40.35 9.22 -7.79
N ALA A 197 40.11 9.17 -9.10
CA ALA A 197 40.83 8.28 -10.02
C ALA A 197 42.33 8.61 -10.15
N THR A 198 42.76 9.77 -9.64
CA THR A 198 44.18 10.19 -9.61
C THR A 198 44.91 9.72 -8.34
N ASN A 199 44.22 9.06 -7.40
CA ASN A 199 44.85 8.58 -6.18
C ASN A 199 45.90 7.52 -6.51
N THR A 200 47.05 7.63 -5.86
CA THR A 200 48.20 6.74 -6.09
C THR A 200 48.56 5.90 -4.86
N GLY A 201 48.09 6.29 -3.67
CA GLY A 201 48.23 5.49 -2.46
C GLY A 201 47.27 4.31 -2.44
N ASN A 202 47.40 3.48 -1.39
CA ASN A 202 46.55 2.31 -1.20
C ASN A 202 45.47 2.53 -0.12
N ALA A 203 45.13 3.79 0.17
CA ALA A 203 44.05 4.13 1.08
C ALA A 203 42.68 3.72 0.53
N VAL A 204 41.90 3.07 1.38
CA VAL A 204 40.54 2.59 1.10
C VAL A 204 39.57 3.27 2.05
N ALA A 205 38.59 3.98 1.50
CA ALA A 205 37.44 4.48 2.23
C ALA A 205 36.50 3.31 2.53
N GLY A 206 36.23 3.10 3.82
CA GLY A 206 35.35 2.07 4.35
C GLY A 206 33.97 2.62 4.71
N ALA A 207 33.43 2.15 5.84
CA ALA A 207 32.13 2.56 6.32
C ALA A 207 32.05 4.08 6.56
N SER A 208 30.90 4.65 6.22
CA SER A 208 30.58 6.06 6.48
C SER A 208 29.27 6.18 7.24
N SER A 209 29.20 7.14 8.15
CA SER A 209 28.03 7.38 8.99
C SER A 209 27.94 8.85 9.41
N VAL A 210 26.79 9.25 9.93
CA VAL A 210 26.64 10.51 10.67
C VAL A 210 26.57 10.14 12.14
N THR A 211 27.62 10.45 12.91
CA THR A 211 27.72 10.09 14.34
C THR A 211 26.97 11.05 15.25
N ASP A 212 26.84 12.32 14.85
CA ASP A 212 26.05 13.31 15.56
C ASP A 212 25.34 14.26 14.56
N PRO A 213 24.05 14.03 14.26
CA PRO A 213 23.25 14.90 13.40
C PRO A 213 23.02 16.31 13.96
N SER A 214 23.34 16.53 15.23
CA SER A 214 23.20 17.79 15.97
C SER A 214 24.54 18.39 16.40
N ALA A 215 25.64 17.90 15.83
CA ALA A 215 27.00 18.31 16.21
C ALA A 215 27.13 19.83 16.26
N SER A 216 27.61 20.35 17.38
CA SER A 216 27.98 21.77 17.53
C SER A 216 29.51 21.92 17.40
N PRO A 217 30.01 22.92 16.65
CA PRO A 217 29.29 24.08 16.12
C PRO A 217 28.59 23.87 14.77
N SER A 218 28.73 22.71 14.11
CA SER A 218 28.06 22.49 12.82
C SER A 218 27.77 21.01 12.53
N ALA A 219 26.48 20.71 12.39
CA ALA A 219 25.98 19.46 11.82
C ALA A 219 26.29 19.40 10.32
N TRP A 220 26.18 18.20 9.75
CA TRP A 220 26.31 18.01 8.31
C TRP A 220 25.30 18.88 7.57
N ASP A 221 25.80 19.76 6.71
CA ASP A 221 25.01 20.79 6.03
C ASP A 221 24.71 20.47 4.55
N GLY A 222 25.14 19.29 4.07
CA GLY A 222 25.00 18.89 2.68
C GLY A 222 25.95 19.61 1.71
N GLY A 223 26.97 20.31 2.22
CA GLY A 223 28.01 20.90 1.40
C GLY A 223 28.85 19.88 0.63
N SER A 224 29.60 20.36 -0.35
CA SER A 224 30.63 19.57 -1.03
C SER A 224 31.98 19.82 -0.36
N TYR A 225 32.59 18.73 0.11
CA TYR A 225 33.86 18.74 0.83
C TYR A 225 34.81 17.70 0.22
N SER A 226 36.09 17.82 0.51
CA SER A 226 37.09 16.82 0.14
C SER A 226 38.09 16.61 1.26
N ILE A 227 38.37 15.35 1.57
CA ILE A 227 39.49 14.96 2.41
C ILE A 227 40.71 14.79 1.50
N VAL A 228 41.71 15.64 1.67
CA VAL A 228 42.97 15.61 0.92
C VAL A 228 44.08 15.18 1.86
N PHE A 229 44.73 14.06 1.57
CA PHE A 229 45.91 13.63 2.29
C PHE A 229 47.11 14.46 1.83
N THR A 230 47.72 15.17 2.76
CA THR A 230 48.91 16.02 2.50
C THR A 230 50.21 15.26 2.67
N ALA A 231 50.18 14.19 3.47
CA ALA A 231 51.24 13.21 3.66
C ALA A 231 50.59 11.86 4.04
N ALA A 232 51.39 10.81 4.19
CA ALA A 232 50.89 9.48 4.61
C ALA A 232 50.26 9.49 6.02
N ASP A 233 50.62 10.47 6.85
CA ASP A 233 50.19 10.61 8.24
C ASP A 233 49.41 11.90 8.52
N ALA A 234 49.03 12.66 7.49
CA ALA A 234 48.36 13.97 7.67
C ALA A 234 47.34 14.26 6.57
N TYR A 235 46.18 14.79 6.98
CA TYR A 235 45.09 15.15 6.08
C TYR A 235 44.57 16.57 6.33
N GLN A 236 43.89 17.11 5.33
CA GLN A 236 43.13 18.35 5.38
C GLN A 236 41.73 18.11 4.83
N VAL A 237 40.72 18.66 5.50
CA VAL A 237 39.37 18.76 4.95
C VAL A 237 39.22 20.11 4.28
N ARG A 238 38.81 20.11 3.01
CA ARG A 238 38.61 21.31 2.20
C ARG A 238 37.16 21.44 1.77
N ASP A 239 36.71 22.67 1.57
CA ASP A 239 35.43 22.95 0.91
C ASP A 239 35.51 22.80 -0.62
N GLY A 240 34.38 22.94 -1.30
CA GLY A 240 34.32 22.92 -2.77
C GLY A 240 35.10 24.05 -3.47
N GLY A 241 35.49 25.11 -2.74
CA GLY A 241 36.38 26.17 -3.22
C GLY A 241 37.87 25.90 -2.97
N GLY A 242 38.20 24.80 -2.29
CA GLY A 242 39.56 24.42 -1.93
C GLY A 242 40.10 25.06 -0.66
N ALA A 243 39.29 25.81 0.10
CA ALA A 243 39.70 26.38 1.38
C ALA A 243 39.80 25.28 2.45
N VAL A 244 40.86 25.30 3.26
CA VAL A 244 41.06 24.33 4.34
C VAL A 244 40.15 24.71 5.50
N LEU A 245 39.25 23.79 5.86
CA LEU A 245 38.30 23.95 6.96
C LEU A 245 38.71 23.18 8.22
N ASP A 246 39.44 22.08 8.04
CA ASP A 246 39.94 21.25 9.14
C ASP A 246 41.21 20.51 8.72
N SER A 247 41.97 20.00 9.69
CA SER A 247 43.16 19.19 9.44
C SER A 247 43.47 18.28 10.62
N GLY A 248 44.08 17.14 10.35
CA GLY A 248 44.44 16.20 11.42
C GLY A 248 45.52 15.21 11.00
N SER A 249 45.92 14.37 11.96
CA SER A 249 46.84 13.26 11.75
C SER A 249 46.09 11.98 11.38
N TYR A 250 46.71 11.13 10.57
CA TYR A 250 46.26 9.80 10.20
C TYR A 250 47.34 8.77 10.54
N ASP A 251 46.97 7.57 10.99
CA ASP A 251 47.92 6.48 11.24
C ASP A 251 47.77 5.43 10.12
N PRO A 252 48.67 5.41 9.11
CA PRO A 252 48.57 4.48 7.99
C PRO A 252 48.81 3.01 8.38
N GLY A 253 49.36 2.74 9.57
CA GLY A 253 49.59 1.37 10.06
C GLY A 253 48.39 0.77 10.78
N LYS A 254 47.44 1.59 11.24
CA LYS A 254 46.23 1.14 11.97
C LYS A 254 44.93 1.52 11.29
N GLY A 255 44.98 2.42 10.31
CA GLY A 255 43.82 3.10 9.79
C GLY A 255 43.19 4.02 10.84
N GLY A 256 41.99 4.51 10.54
CA GLY A 256 41.26 5.37 11.45
C GLY A 256 40.03 5.98 10.81
N SER A 257 39.20 6.63 11.64
CA SER A 257 38.05 7.38 11.16
C SER A 257 38.36 8.87 11.17
N ILE A 258 38.08 9.53 10.05
CA ILE A 258 38.11 10.98 9.94
C ILE A 258 36.69 11.48 10.16
N THR A 259 36.52 12.42 11.08
CA THR A 259 35.23 13.03 11.40
C THR A 259 35.26 14.51 11.10
N PHE A 260 34.26 14.99 10.36
CA PHE A 260 34.09 16.38 10.01
C PHE A 260 32.60 16.73 10.00
N ARG A 261 32.20 17.78 10.73
CA ARG A 261 30.79 18.23 10.85
C ARG A 261 29.80 17.10 11.19
N GLY A 262 30.19 16.17 12.05
CA GLY A 262 29.37 15.00 12.42
C GLY A 262 29.32 13.88 11.37
N ALA A 263 29.85 14.09 10.16
CA ALA A 263 30.08 13.02 9.19
C ALA A 263 31.38 12.29 9.52
N GLN A 264 31.34 10.96 9.55
CA GLN A 264 32.48 10.09 9.82
C GLN A 264 32.73 9.17 8.63
N VAL A 265 33.99 9.06 8.22
CA VAL A 265 34.44 8.13 7.19
C VAL A 265 35.61 7.33 7.73
N ALA A 266 35.51 6.00 7.70
CA ALA A 266 36.61 5.11 8.03
C ALA A 266 37.58 5.00 6.85
N PHE A 267 38.88 4.99 7.14
CA PHE A 267 39.94 4.78 6.16
C PHE A 267 40.89 3.69 6.65
N ASP A 268 41.31 2.84 5.74
CA ASP A 268 42.36 1.83 5.94
C ASP A 268 43.44 1.97 4.85
N GLY A 269 44.65 1.48 5.11
CA GLY A 269 45.79 1.58 4.18
C GLY A 269 46.58 2.89 4.29
N ALA A 270 47.56 3.07 3.41
CA ALA A 270 48.50 4.18 3.39
C ALA A 270 48.22 5.13 2.19
N PRO A 271 47.68 6.33 2.44
CA PRO A 271 47.50 7.33 1.39
C PRO A 271 48.84 7.94 0.98
N ASN A 272 48.92 8.42 -0.26
CA ASN A 272 49.99 9.27 -0.73
C ASN A 272 49.59 10.75 -0.65
N ALA A 273 50.58 11.63 -0.67
CA ALA A 273 50.32 13.06 -0.76
C ALA A 273 49.53 13.39 -2.04
N SER A 274 48.50 14.22 -1.90
CA SER A 274 47.50 14.60 -2.91
C SER A 274 46.38 13.58 -3.15
N ASP A 275 46.39 12.43 -2.49
CA ASP A 275 45.23 11.52 -2.55
C ASP A 275 44.00 12.23 -1.98
N THR A 276 42.89 12.16 -2.71
CA THR A 276 41.68 12.94 -2.43
C THR A 276 40.46 12.04 -2.41
N PHE A 277 39.58 12.28 -1.43
CA PHE A 277 38.27 11.66 -1.30
C PHE A 277 37.21 12.74 -1.20
N ALA A 278 36.27 12.75 -2.14
CA ALA A 278 35.17 13.70 -2.17
C ALA A 278 34.04 13.23 -1.24
N LEU A 279 33.49 14.15 -0.47
CA LEU A 279 32.31 13.99 0.37
C LEU A 279 31.25 14.98 -0.14
N GLY A 280 30.14 14.48 -0.65
CA GLY A 280 29.04 15.32 -1.13
C GLY A 280 27.70 14.82 -0.62
N ALA A 281 26.70 15.70 -0.57
CA ALA A 281 25.33 15.29 -0.25
C ALA A 281 24.87 14.12 -1.13
N SER A 282 24.08 13.22 -0.53
CA SER A 282 23.47 12.12 -1.28
C SER A 282 22.60 12.69 -2.40
N ALA A 283 22.84 12.21 -3.61
CA ALA A 283 22.01 12.50 -4.78
C ALA A 283 20.97 11.39 -4.96
N LYS A 284 19.96 11.65 -5.79
CA LYS A 284 19.03 10.61 -6.23
C LYS A 284 19.59 9.93 -7.48
N GLN A 285 19.59 8.60 -7.50
CA GLN A 285 19.88 7.80 -8.69
C GLN A 285 18.93 6.62 -8.77
N ASP A 286 18.70 6.13 -9.98
CA ASP A 286 17.90 4.94 -10.16
C ASP A 286 18.71 3.65 -9.91
N VAL A 287 17.99 2.58 -9.59
CA VAL A 287 18.58 1.27 -9.31
C VAL A 287 19.31 0.70 -10.53
N PHE A 288 18.87 1.03 -11.74
CA PHE A 288 19.47 0.51 -12.97
C PHE A 288 20.81 1.19 -13.22
N THR A 289 20.90 2.50 -13.03
CA THR A 289 22.16 3.25 -13.00
C THR A 289 23.09 2.69 -11.92
N THR A 290 22.58 2.33 -10.74
CA THR A 290 23.38 1.66 -9.70
C THR A 290 23.98 0.35 -10.22
N LEU A 291 23.17 -0.52 -10.84
CA LEU A 291 23.64 -1.78 -11.43
C LEU A 291 24.59 -1.56 -12.61
N ASP A 292 24.33 -0.57 -13.45
CA ASP A 292 25.16 -0.21 -14.60
C ASP A 292 26.53 0.29 -14.15
N ASN A 293 26.58 1.09 -13.08
CA ASN A 293 27.82 1.52 -12.45
C ASN A 293 28.60 0.32 -11.90
N ILE A 294 27.94 -0.60 -11.20
CA ILE A 294 28.58 -1.85 -10.73
C ILE A 294 29.17 -2.63 -11.92
N ILE A 295 28.37 -2.91 -12.94
CA ILE A 295 28.80 -3.67 -14.12
C ILE A 295 29.98 -2.98 -14.81
N THR A 296 29.96 -1.65 -14.90
CA THR A 296 31.03 -0.86 -15.51
C THR A 296 32.31 -0.91 -14.67
N THR A 297 32.20 -0.74 -13.35
CA THR A 297 33.34 -0.88 -12.42
C THR A 297 34.00 -2.25 -12.56
N LEU A 298 33.21 -3.32 -12.58
CA LEU A 298 33.74 -4.69 -12.68
C LEU A 298 34.35 -5.03 -14.04
N ARG A 299 33.90 -4.37 -15.11
CA ARG A 299 34.45 -4.55 -16.48
C ARG A 299 35.68 -3.69 -16.76
N THR A 300 35.91 -2.64 -15.97
CA THR A 300 37.04 -1.74 -16.18
C THR A 300 38.31 -2.36 -15.59
N PRO A 301 39.30 -2.74 -16.42
CA PRO A 301 40.52 -3.36 -15.92
C PRO A 301 41.36 -2.32 -15.18
N ASN A 302 41.59 -2.55 -13.89
CA ASN A 302 42.40 -1.68 -13.02
C ASN A 302 43.30 -2.49 -12.06
N GLY A 303 43.42 -3.80 -12.25
CA GLY A 303 44.36 -4.64 -11.51
C GLY A 303 44.00 -4.94 -10.04
N GLY A 304 42.81 -4.55 -9.56
CA GLY A 304 42.30 -5.00 -8.26
C GLY A 304 42.92 -4.36 -7.01
N GLY A 305 43.49 -3.15 -7.14
CA GLY A 305 44.06 -2.39 -6.01
C GLY A 305 43.04 -1.56 -5.21
N ALA A 306 43.55 -0.60 -4.42
CA ALA A 306 42.72 0.27 -3.57
C ALA A 306 41.68 1.08 -4.36
N GLN A 307 41.98 1.49 -5.59
CA GLN A 307 41.00 2.17 -6.46
C GLN A 307 39.78 1.28 -6.74
N MET A 308 40.00 0.03 -7.16
CA MET A 308 38.91 -0.94 -7.37
C MET A 308 38.09 -1.13 -6.10
N GLN A 309 38.77 -1.26 -4.96
CA GLN A 309 38.09 -1.44 -3.68
C GLN A 309 37.25 -0.23 -3.30
N ASN A 310 37.74 1.00 -3.53
CA ASN A 310 36.99 2.23 -3.30
C ASN A 310 35.76 2.35 -4.22
N ASP A 311 35.91 2.02 -5.49
CA ASP A 311 34.81 2.01 -6.44
C ASP A 311 33.75 0.99 -6.04
N ILE A 312 34.15 -0.23 -5.69
CA ILE A 312 33.27 -1.29 -5.19
C ILE A 312 32.58 -0.88 -3.88
N ASN A 313 33.28 -0.27 -2.93
CA ASN A 313 32.70 0.21 -1.67
C ASN A 313 31.64 1.29 -1.91
N THR A 314 31.90 2.19 -2.87
CA THR A 314 30.92 3.20 -3.31
C THR A 314 29.66 2.52 -3.87
N GLN A 315 29.84 1.50 -4.70
CA GLN A 315 28.70 0.77 -5.25
C GLN A 315 27.96 -0.08 -4.21
N PHE A 316 28.65 -0.63 -3.21
CA PHE A 316 28.02 -1.32 -2.09
C PHE A 316 27.08 -0.39 -1.32
N ALA A 317 27.53 0.81 -0.99
CA ALA A 317 26.72 1.79 -0.28
C ALA A 317 25.44 2.11 -1.08
N ASN A 318 25.58 2.36 -2.39
CA ASN A 318 24.46 2.61 -3.28
C ASN A 318 23.49 1.41 -3.40
N LEU A 319 24.02 0.18 -3.49
CA LEU A 319 23.21 -1.03 -3.57
C LEU A 319 22.45 -1.29 -2.26
N ASP A 320 23.09 -1.06 -1.12
CA ASP A 320 22.46 -1.18 0.19
C ASP A 320 21.33 -0.14 0.34
N GLN A 321 21.48 1.10 -0.17
CA GLN A 321 20.37 2.07 -0.23
C GLN A 321 19.21 1.61 -1.12
N ALA A 322 19.49 0.92 -2.23
CA ALA A 322 18.45 0.34 -3.08
C ALA A 322 17.69 -0.77 -2.35
N ILE A 323 18.41 -1.71 -1.71
CA ILE A 323 17.82 -2.80 -0.90
C ILE A 323 16.98 -2.23 0.24
N ASP A 324 17.49 -1.22 0.94
CA ASP A 324 16.79 -0.52 2.01
C ASP A 324 15.51 0.16 1.52
N THR A 325 15.57 0.83 0.37
CA THR A 325 14.40 1.51 -0.22
C THR A 325 13.31 0.50 -0.56
N ILE A 326 13.65 -0.62 -1.19
CA ILE A 326 12.69 -1.70 -1.47
C ILE A 326 12.12 -2.27 -0.16
N THR A 327 12.96 -2.53 0.84
CA THR A 327 12.54 -3.07 2.14
C THR A 327 11.59 -2.11 2.87
N ARG A 328 11.88 -0.80 2.87
CA ARG A 328 11.00 0.23 3.44
C ARG A 328 9.67 0.30 2.71
N THR A 329 9.68 0.23 1.38
CA THR A 329 8.44 0.21 0.57
C THR A 329 7.59 -1.01 0.91
N ARG A 330 8.19 -2.21 0.99
CA ARG A 330 7.48 -3.42 1.46
C ARG A 330 6.87 -3.25 2.84
N GLY A 331 7.61 -2.65 3.78
CA GLY A 331 7.07 -2.32 5.10
C GLY A 331 5.84 -1.40 5.05
N LYS A 332 5.85 -0.40 4.16
CA LYS A 332 4.69 0.49 3.95
C LYS A 332 3.51 -0.25 3.31
N VAL A 333 3.75 -1.09 2.30
CA VAL A 333 2.73 -1.93 1.68
C VAL A 333 2.09 -2.85 2.71
N GLY A 334 2.88 -3.54 3.53
CA GLY A 334 2.39 -4.38 4.61
C GLY A 334 1.57 -3.62 5.66
N ALA A 335 1.99 -2.39 6.03
CA ALA A 335 1.22 -1.53 6.92
C ALA A 335 -0.14 -1.13 6.33
N ARG A 336 -0.19 -0.83 5.01
CA ARG A 336 -1.46 -0.53 4.31
C ARG A 336 -2.38 -1.75 4.24
N MET A 337 -1.85 -2.95 3.96
CA MET A 337 -2.63 -4.20 3.96
C MET A 337 -3.22 -4.47 5.35
N ASN A 338 -2.43 -4.35 6.42
CA ASN A 338 -2.94 -4.50 7.78
C ASN A 338 -4.05 -3.49 8.13
N ALA A 339 -3.90 -2.23 7.70
CA ALA A 339 -4.93 -1.21 7.90
C ALA A 339 -6.22 -1.52 7.13
N LEU A 340 -6.10 -2.03 5.90
CA LEU A 340 -7.23 -2.47 5.08
C LEU A 340 -7.93 -3.68 5.69
N ASP A 341 -7.19 -4.66 6.21
CA ASP A 341 -7.76 -5.84 6.86
C ASP A 341 -8.52 -5.48 8.15
N GLN A 342 -7.96 -4.58 8.97
CA GLN A 342 -8.65 -4.05 10.15
C GLN A 342 -9.92 -3.30 9.78
N GLN A 343 -9.87 -2.44 8.77
CA GLN A 343 -11.05 -1.74 8.27
C GLN A 343 -12.09 -2.69 7.68
N GLY A 344 -11.65 -3.76 7.02
CA GLY A 344 -12.53 -4.80 6.47
C GLY A 344 -13.33 -5.48 7.58
N GLY A 345 -12.69 -5.86 8.68
CA GLY A 345 -13.38 -6.39 9.87
C GLY A 345 -14.43 -5.41 10.43
N LEU A 346 -14.09 -4.12 10.54
CA LEU A 346 -15.05 -3.10 10.98
C LEU A 346 -16.24 -2.96 10.03
N ASN A 347 -16.01 -3.02 8.71
CA ASN A 347 -17.07 -2.95 7.71
C ASN A 347 -18.00 -4.16 7.78
N ASP A 348 -17.46 -5.35 8.04
CA ASP A 348 -18.24 -6.58 8.21
C ASP A 348 -19.12 -6.50 9.47
N ASP A 349 -18.57 -6.02 10.58
CA ASP A 349 -19.32 -5.80 11.83
C ASP A 349 -20.44 -4.77 11.66
N LEU A 350 -20.15 -3.63 11.04
CA LEU A 350 -21.16 -2.60 10.73
C LEU A 350 -22.24 -3.15 9.80
N THR A 351 -21.86 -3.92 8.78
CA THR A 351 -22.81 -4.56 7.86
C THR A 351 -23.74 -5.51 8.61
N LEU A 352 -23.23 -6.30 9.56
CA LEU A 352 -24.05 -7.17 10.39
C LEU A 352 -25.03 -6.36 11.25
N GLN A 353 -24.55 -5.31 11.92
CA GLN A 353 -25.40 -4.43 12.73
C GLN A 353 -26.50 -3.78 11.91
N TYR A 354 -26.19 -3.26 10.72
CA TYR A 354 -27.19 -2.67 9.82
C TYR A 354 -28.18 -3.70 9.32
N LYS A 355 -27.75 -4.93 9.00
CA LYS A 355 -28.66 -6.03 8.64
C LYS A 355 -29.61 -6.38 9.78
N THR A 356 -29.12 -6.43 11.02
CA THR A 356 -29.97 -6.65 12.21
C THR A 356 -30.95 -5.51 12.41
N ALA A 357 -30.50 -4.26 12.29
CA ALA A 357 -31.37 -3.08 12.39
C ALA A 357 -32.45 -3.06 11.30
N LEU A 358 -32.07 -3.40 10.06
CA LEU A 358 -33.01 -3.52 8.94
C LEU A 358 -34.04 -4.63 9.19
N SER A 359 -33.59 -5.79 9.66
CA SER A 359 -34.45 -6.92 10.00
C SER A 359 -35.48 -6.56 11.08
N ASN A 360 -35.04 -5.89 12.15
CA ASN A 360 -35.94 -5.43 13.23
C ASN A 360 -37.03 -4.45 12.74
N VAL A 361 -36.78 -3.73 11.65
CA VAL A 361 -37.74 -2.76 11.09
C VAL A 361 -38.65 -3.40 10.03
N GLN A 362 -38.07 -4.23 9.16
CA GLN A 362 -38.72 -4.69 7.93
C GLN A 362 -39.25 -6.11 8.00
N ASP A 363 -38.65 -7.00 8.79
CA ASP A 363 -38.97 -8.43 8.75
C ASP A 363 -40.17 -8.76 9.63
N VAL A 364 -40.94 -9.77 9.22
CA VAL A 364 -42.14 -10.22 9.94
C VAL A 364 -41.75 -11.10 11.13
N ASN A 365 -42.36 -10.86 12.30
CA ASN A 365 -42.35 -11.84 13.37
C ASN A 365 -43.35 -12.96 13.05
N TYR A 366 -42.86 -14.06 12.47
CA TYR A 366 -43.71 -15.19 12.07
C TYR A 366 -44.56 -15.75 13.22
N TYR A 367 -44.07 -15.72 14.46
CA TYR A 367 -44.84 -16.21 15.61
C TYR A 367 -46.09 -15.36 15.86
N ASP A 368 -45.92 -14.04 15.88
CA ASP A 368 -47.04 -13.11 16.07
C ASP A 368 -47.97 -13.11 14.86
N ALA A 369 -47.42 -13.13 13.64
CA ALA A 369 -48.18 -13.11 12.40
C ALA A 369 -49.05 -14.37 12.22
N ILE A 370 -48.52 -15.57 12.52
CA ILE A 370 -49.30 -16.81 12.46
C ILE A 370 -50.40 -16.80 13.53
N SER A 371 -50.11 -16.31 14.73
CA SER A 371 -51.10 -16.18 15.82
C SER A 371 -52.24 -15.24 15.43
N GLN A 372 -51.91 -14.05 14.87
CA GLN A 372 -52.90 -13.09 14.37
C GLN A 372 -53.70 -13.63 13.20
N LEU A 373 -53.06 -14.32 12.26
CA LEU A 373 -53.74 -14.97 11.13
C LEU A 373 -54.81 -15.95 11.64
N GLY A 374 -54.46 -16.79 12.62
CA GLY A 374 -55.40 -17.71 13.26
C GLY A 374 -56.58 -16.97 13.90
N ALA A 375 -56.31 -15.96 14.73
CA ALA A 375 -57.34 -15.16 15.40
C ALA A 375 -58.27 -14.44 14.41
N GLN A 376 -57.72 -13.83 13.35
CA GLN A 376 -58.51 -13.14 12.33
C GLN A 376 -59.35 -14.12 11.49
N THR A 377 -58.81 -15.29 11.15
CA THR A 377 -59.53 -16.34 10.41
C THR A 377 -60.73 -16.82 11.23
N THR A 378 -60.53 -17.14 12.52
CA THR A 378 -61.62 -17.54 13.42
C THR A 378 -62.66 -16.44 13.56
N ALA A 379 -62.22 -15.18 13.69
CA ALA A 379 -63.14 -14.07 13.86
C ALA A 379 -63.91 -13.70 12.59
N LEU A 380 -63.32 -13.88 11.40
CA LEU A 380 -64.03 -13.74 10.12
C LEU A 380 -65.10 -14.84 9.97
N GLN A 381 -64.76 -16.09 10.29
CA GLN A 381 -65.74 -17.20 10.30
C GLN A 381 -66.90 -16.92 11.27
N ALA A 382 -66.60 -16.43 12.47
CA ALA A 382 -67.63 -16.05 13.46
C ALA A 382 -68.51 -14.89 12.96
N ALA A 383 -67.93 -13.88 12.29
CA ALA A 383 -68.68 -12.77 11.70
C ALA A 383 -69.60 -13.25 10.57
N GLN A 384 -69.13 -14.14 9.70
CA GLN A 384 -69.93 -14.76 8.64
C GLN A 384 -71.11 -15.57 9.22
N GLN A 385 -70.87 -16.38 10.26
CA GLN A 385 -71.93 -17.13 10.96
C GLN A 385 -72.94 -16.23 11.67
N THR A 386 -72.48 -15.12 12.24
CA THR A 386 -73.37 -14.15 12.90
C THR A 386 -74.22 -13.41 11.88
N PHE A 387 -73.64 -13.03 10.74
CA PHE A 387 -74.35 -12.41 9.63
C PHE A 387 -75.44 -13.33 9.07
N THR A 388 -75.14 -14.61 8.83
CA THR A 388 -76.12 -15.59 8.36
C THR A 388 -77.25 -15.81 9.36
N LYS A 389 -76.94 -15.87 10.67
CA LYS A 389 -77.98 -15.93 11.73
C LYS A 389 -78.88 -14.70 11.75
N ILE A 390 -78.32 -13.48 11.67
CA ILE A 390 -79.10 -12.22 11.66
C ILE A 390 -79.97 -12.10 10.40
N GLN A 391 -79.47 -12.54 9.23
CA GLN A 391 -80.28 -12.61 8.01
C GLN A 391 -81.42 -13.63 8.14
N GLY A 392 -81.14 -14.81 8.72
CA GLY A 392 -82.13 -15.85 8.96
C GLY A 392 -83.27 -15.38 9.88
N SER A 393 -82.97 -14.76 11.02
CA SER A 393 -83.99 -14.30 11.99
C SER A 393 -84.97 -13.27 11.40
N LYS A 394 -84.51 -12.37 10.52
CA LYS A 394 -85.35 -11.30 9.96
C LYS A 394 -86.26 -11.76 8.82
N LEU A 395 -85.93 -12.87 8.15
CA LEU A 395 -86.77 -13.44 7.09
C LEU A 395 -87.96 -14.22 7.67
N PHE A 396 -87.76 -14.89 8.81
CA PHE A 396 -88.82 -15.61 9.52
C PHE A 396 -89.80 -14.68 10.26
N ASP A 397 -89.37 -13.51 10.74
CA ASP A 397 -90.26 -12.50 11.34
C ASP A 397 -91.04 -11.68 10.29
N TYR A 398 -90.61 -11.66 9.01
CA TYR A 398 -91.32 -10.97 7.92
C TYR A 398 -92.39 -11.85 7.25
N LEU A 399 -92.33 -13.17 7.45
CA LEU A 399 -93.26 -14.16 6.88
C LEU A 399 -94.34 -14.64 7.86
N ARG A 400 -94.54 -13.95 8.99
CA ARG A 400 -95.59 -14.24 9.97
C ARG A 400 -96.70 -13.20 9.97
#